data_AF-D7TBC8-F1
#
_entry.id   AF-D7TBC8-F1
#
_cell.length_a   1.000
_cell.length_b   1.000
_cell.length_c   1.000
_cell.angle_alpha   90.00
_cell.angle_beta   90.00
_cell.angle_gamma   90.00
#
_symmetry.space_group_name_H-M   'P 1'
#
loop_
_entity.id
_entity.type
_entity.pdbx_description
1 polymer ?
#
loop_
_entity_poly.entity_id
_entity_poly.type
_entity_poly.pdbx_seq_one_letter_code
_entity_poly.pdbx_strand_id
1 'polypeptide(L)'
;MKDAHGDWIISYKNRYVESETFKLEKQRNKPSFLPAVEGDSPAIIAAYLLNMLRFGMVNKQISSTSIFEHSGKFYAFAQNHLPQEIDIFTLETLEEWDVNGAWDRPFTSHPKKAPGTGELVIIGIDGQRPFIVAGVISADGNTLSHKVDLKFNRVTLIHEIGVTQKYNVIMDCPLTVDMNRLVAGGP
;
A
#
# COMPACT_ATOMS: atom_id res chain seq x y z
N MET A 1 -3.43 29.55 -7.87
CA MET A 1 -3.06 30.48 -8.99
C MET A 1 -3.45 31.89 -8.58
N LYS A 2 -2.90 32.96 -9.15
CA LYS A 2 -3.39 34.32 -8.89
C LYS A 2 -4.39 34.74 -9.96
N ASP A 3 -5.46 35.44 -9.59
CA ASP A 3 -6.39 36.02 -10.55
C ASP A 3 -5.80 37.26 -11.23
N ALA A 4 -6.58 37.89 -12.12
CA ALA A 4 -6.19 39.11 -12.83
C ALA A 4 -5.94 40.31 -11.90
N HIS A 5 -6.39 40.25 -10.65
CA HIS A 5 -6.24 41.28 -9.63
C HIS A 5 -5.09 40.99 -8.66
N GLY A 6 -4.43 39.84 -8.79
CA GLY A 6 -3.29 39.43 -7.98
C GLY A 6 -3.66 38.62 -6.73
N ASP A 7 -4.94 38.26 -6.57
CA ASP A 7 -5.47 37.51 -5.43
C ASP A 7 -5.30 36.00 -5.61
N TRP A 8 -5.07 35.27 -4.52
CA TRP A 8 -4.89 33.82 -4.57
C TRP A 8 -6.22 33.09 -4.81
N ILE A 9 -6.28 32.38 -5.92
CA ILE A 9 -7.31 31.39 -6.24
C ILE A 9 -6.89 30.03 -5.68
N ILE A 10 -7.74 29.47 -4.84
CA ILE A 10 -7.68 28.10 -4.32
C ILE A 10 -8.84 27.33 -4.94
N SER A 11 -8.57 26.12 -5.44
CA SER A 11 -9.59 25.19 -5.94
C SER A 11 -9.51 23.87 -5.18
N TYR A 12 -10.64 23.18 -5.11
CA TYR A 12 -10.75 21.88 -4.46
C TYR A 12 -11.37 20.87 -5.42
N LYS A 13 -10.77 19.68 -5.46
CA LYS A 13 -11.28 18.53 -6.19
C LYS A 13 -11.12 17.30 -5.30
N ASN A 14 -12.10 16.40 -5.37
CA ASN A 14 -12.06 15.12 -4.67
C ASN A 14 -12.66 14.05 -5.58
N ARG A 15 -12.05 12.87 -5.58
CA ARG A 15 -12.52 11.69 -6.27
C ARG A 15 -12.12 10.45 -5.48
N TYR A 16 -12.95 9.42 -5.53
CA TYR A 16 -12.58 8.11 -5.01
C TYR A 16 -11.49 7.50 -5.89
N VAL A 17 -10.52 6.84 -5.26
CA VAL A 17 -9.60 5.95 -5.97
C VAL A 17 -10.41 4.72 -6.40
N GLU A 18 -10.57 4.54 -7.70
CA GLU A 18 -11.36 3.46 -8.28
C GLU A 18 -10.52 2.17 -8.40
N SER A 19 -10.15 1.58 -7.24
CA SER A 19 -9.52 0.25 -7.21
C SER A 19 -10.45 -0.82 -7.80
N GLU A 20 -9.90 -1.98 -8.19
CA GLU A 20 -10.70 -3.06 -8.79
C GLU A 20 -11.81 -3.52 -7.84
N THR A 21 -11.50 -3.67 -6.56
CA THR A 21 -12.51 -4.02 -5.55
C THR A 21 -13.57 -2.93 -5.33
N PHE A 22 -13.22 -1.65 -5.47
CA PHE A 22 -14.21 -0.56 -5.42
C PHE A 22 -15.12 -0.55 -6.66
N LYS A 23 -14.57 -0.77 -7.86
CA LYS A 23 -15.36 -0.91 -9.09
C LYS A 23 -16.36 -2.07 -8.98
N LEU A 24 -15.95 -3.21 -8.41
CA LEU A 24 -16.83 -4.36 -8.16
C LEU A 24 -18.00 -4.01 -7.22
N GLU A 25 -17.75 -3.33 -6.12
CA GLU A 25 -18.81 -2.90 -5.19
C GLU A 25 -19.73 -1.85 -5.81
N LYS A 26 -19.17 -0.91 -6.59
CA LYS A 26 -19.91 0.12 -7.33
C LYS A 26 -20.88 -0.51 -8.34
N GLN A 27 -20.44 -1.51 -9.10
CA GLN A 27 -21.30 -2.27 -10.01
C GLN A 27 -22.45 -2.99 -9.29
N ARG A 28 -22.20 -3.51 -8.09
CA ARG A 28 -23.20 -4.20 -7.27
C ARG A 28 -24.10 -3.26 -6.47
N ASN A 29 -23.77 -1.97 -6.44
CA ASN A 29 -24.43 -0.92 -5.65
C ASN A 29 -24.58 -1.28 -4.16
N LYS A 30 -23.58 -1.97 -3.59
CA LYS A 30 -23.54 -2.32 -2.15
C LYS A 30 -22.14 -2.72 -1.68
N PRO A 31 -21.79 -2.50 -0.40
CA PRO A 31 -20.64 -3.15 0.22
C PRO A 31 -20.74 -4.66 0.07
N SER A 32 -19.67 -5.28 -0.40
CA SER A 32 -19.66 -6.68 -0.80
C SER A 32 -18.51 -7.48 -0.18
N PHE A 33 -17.41 -6.81 0.21
CA PHE A 33 -16.31 -7.44 0.95
C PHE A 33 -16.59 -7.42 2.45
N LEU A 34 -16.43 -8.58 3.10
CA LEU A 34 -16.49 -8.68 4.56
C LEU A 34 -15.20 -8.14 5.17
N PRO A 35 -15.26 -7.42 6.30
CA PRO A 35 -14.07 -6.94 6.99
C PRO A 35 -13.29 -8.14 7.52
N ALA A 36 -11.99 -8.17 7.21
CA ALA A 36 -11.14 -9.32 7.56
C ALA A 36 -9.87 -8.89 8.33
N VAL A 37 -10.02 -7.78 9.03
CA VAL A 37 -9.07 -7.23 10.03
C VAL A 37 -9.82 -6.76 11.30
N GLU A 38 -11.14 -6.96 11.36
CA GLU A 38 -12.01 -6.57 12.47
C GLU A 38 -12.85 -7.78 12.89
N GLY A 39 -13.09 -7.90 14.20
CA GLY A 39 -13.87 -9.01 14.78
C GLY A 39 -13.00 -10.04 15.50
N ASP A 40 -13.64 -11.11 15.95
CA ASP A 40 -12.94 -12.24 16.57
C ASP A 40 -12.31 -13.16 15.50
N SER A 41 -11.43 -14.04 15.97
CA SER A 41 -10.70 -14.98 15.10
C SER A 41 -11.61 -15.81 14.18
N PRO A 42 -12.72 -16.42 14.66
CA PRO A 42 -13.68 -17.10 13.77
C PRO A 42 -14.30 -16.21 12.70
N ALA A 43 -14.71 -14.98 13.05
CA ALA A 43 -15.28 -14.04 12.10
C ALA A 43 -14.28 -13.65 11.00
N ILE A 44 -13.03 -13.39 11.37
CA ILE A 44 -11.96 -13.05 10.41
C ILE A 44 -11.70 -14.22 9.46
N ILE A 45 -11.60 -15.46 9.97
CA ILE A 45 -11.37 -16.65 9.13
C ILE A 45 -12.55 -16.88 8.17
N ALA A 46 -13.79 -16.74 8.66
CA ALA A 46 -14.98 -16.83 7.83
C ALA A 46 -15.00 -15.74 6.76
N ALA A 47 -14.61 -14.50 7.11
CA ALA A 47 -14.50 -13.40 6.16
C ALA A 47 -13.47 -13.69 5.06
N TYR A 48 -12.26 -14.18 5.40
CA TYR A 48 -11.26 -14.60 4.40
C TYR A 48 -11.80 -15.65 3.45
N LEU A 49 -12.42 -16.71 3.97
CA LEU A 49 -12.97 -17.79 3.16
C LEU A 49 -14.09 -17.28 2.23
N LEU A 50 -15.04 -16.53 2.77
CA LEU A 50 -16.18 -16.03 2.00
C LEU A 50 -15.77 -15.00 0.95
N ASN A 51 -14.82 -14.11 1.28
CA ASN A 51 -14.28 -13.15 0.31
C ASN A 51 -13.54 -13.89 -0.82
N MET A 52 -12.69 -14.88 -0.49
CA MET A 52 -11.99 -15.70 -1.49
C MET A 52 -12.96 -16.44 -2.41
N LEU A 53 -13.99 -17.09 -1.88
CA LEU A 53 -14.98 -17.82 -2.69
C LEU A 53 -15.82 -16.91 -3.58
N ARG A 54 -16.08 -15.67 -3.15
CA ARG A 54 -16.94 -14.72 -3.88
C ARG A 54 -16.18 -13.88 -4.91
N PHE A 55 -14.92 -13.57 -4.65
CA PHE A 55 -14.15 -12.56 -5.40
C PHE A 55 -12.76 -13.04 -5.85
N GLY A 56 -12.27 -14.18 -5.35
CA GLY A 56 -10.89 -14.62 -5.58
C GLY A 56 -9.85 -13.80 -4.79
N MET A 57 -10.28 -12.95 -3.85
CA MET A 57 -9.42 -12.09 -3.05
C MET A 57 -9.86 -12.13 -1.58
N VAL A 58 -8.89 -12.19 -0.64
CA VAL A 58 -9.17 -12.24 0.81
C VAL A 58 -9.66 -10.89 1.35
N ASN A 59 -9.14 -9.80 0.81
CA ASN A 59 -9.31 -8.44 1.31
C ASN A 59 -9.75 -7.52 0.19
N LYS A 60 -10.50 -6.47 0.57
CA LYS A 60 -10.75 -5.32 -0.28
C LYS A 60 -9.44 -4.55 -0.50
N GLN A 61 -9.16 -4.13 -1.73
CA GLN A 61 -8.04 -3.24 -2.02
C GLN A 61 -8.44 -1.81 -1.64
N ILE A 62 -7.69 -1.22 -0.72
CA ILE A 62 -7.97 0.11 -0.20
C ILE A 62 -6.76 1.00 -0.55
N SER A 63 -7.02 2.26 -0.91
CA SER A 63 -5.99 3.25 -1.23
C SER A 63 -6.22 4.54 -0.44
N SER A 64 -6.35 4.41 0.88
CA SER A 64 -6.82 5.49 1.77
C SER A 64 -5.78 5.98 2.77
N THR A 65 -4.59 5.37 2.86
CA THR A 65 -3.65 5.70 3.94
C THR A 65 -2.78 6.90 3.62
N SER A 66 -2.23 6.98 2.42
CA SER A 66 -1.33 8.07 2.04
C SER A 66 -1.28 8.27 0.52
N ILE A 67 -0.71 9.39 0.11
CA ILE A 67 -0.38 9.74 -1.27
C ILE A 67 1.09 10.13 -1.31
N PHE A 68 1.83 9.67 -2.31
CA PHE A 68 3.20 10.10 -2.55
C PHE A 68 3.45 10.37 -4.04
N GLU A 69 4.48 11.16 -4.32
CA GLU A 69 4.97 11.42 -5.66
C GLU A 69 6.29 10.69 -5.87
N HIS A 70 6.45 10.03 -7.02
CA HIS A 70 7.72 9.50 -7.48
C HIS A 70 7.83 9.59 -9.01
N SER A 71 9.00 10.00 -9.51
CA SER A 71 9.23 10.21 -10.95
C SER A 71 8.14 11.07 -11.65
N GLY A 72 7.59 12.07 -10.97
CA GLY A 72 6.55 12.96 -11.51
C GLY A 72 5.15 12.35 -11.56
N LYS A 73 4.96 11.12 -11.06
CA LYS A 73 3.68 10.42 -10.95
C LYS A 73 3.23 10.37 -9.50
N PHE A 74 1.92 10.28 -9.28
CA PHE A 74 1.32 10.28 -7.95
C PHE A 74 0.63 8.95 -7.68
N TYR A 75 0.75 8.46 -6.46
CA TYR A 75 0.26 7.13 -6.09
C TYR A 75 -0.52 7.18 -4.77
N ALA A 76 -1.67 6.52 -4.73
CA ALA A 76 -2.51 6.35 -3.54
C ALA A 76 -2.51 4.88 -3.09
N PHE A 77 -2.47 4.61 -1.77
CA PHE A 77 -2.24 3.24 -1.27
C PHE A 77 -2.60 3.06 0.22
N ALA A 78 -2.72 1.80 0.69
CA ALA A 78 -3.09 1.47 2.07
C ALA A 78 -2.44 0.20 2.69
N GLN A 79 -1.22 -0.17 2.31
CA GLN A 79 -0.44 -1.31 2.89
C GLN A 79 -0.96 -2.72 2.62
N ASN A 80 -2.12 -2.88 1.98
CA ASN A 80 -2.69 -4.20 1.71
C ASN A 80 -2.71 -4.57 0.22
N HIS A 81 -2.26 -3.65 -0.65
CA HIS A 81 -2.15 -3.87 -2.08
C HIS A 81 -1.03 -3.00 -2.69
N LEU A 82 -0.74 -3.19 -3.97
CA LEU A 82 0.13 -2.31 -4.75
C LEU A 82 -0.40 -0.86 -4.78
N PRO A 83 0.48 0.15 -4.88
CA PRO A 83 0.05 1.53 -5.05
C PRO A 83 -0.72 1.73 -6.35
N GLN A 84 -1.78 2.52 -6.28
CA GLN A 84 -2.60 2.90 -7.43
C GLN A 84 -2.12 4.24 -7.96
N GLU A 85 -1.73 4.32 -9.23
CA GLU A 85 -1.37 5.59 -9.86
C GLU A 85 -2.63 6.47 -10.02
N ILE A 86 -2.48 7.77 -9.79
CA ILE A 86 -3.53 8.77 -9.96
C ILE A 86 -3.01 9.96 -10.77
N ASP A 87 -3.83 10.47 -11.69
CA ASP A 87 -3.54 11.75 -12.33
C ASP A 87 -3.82 12.89 -11.34
N ILE A 88 -2.81 13.71 -11.04
CA ILE A 88 -2.93 14.74 -10.00
C ILE A 88 -3.86 15.91 -10.39
N PHE A 89 -4.11 16.12 -11.68
CA PHE A 89 -4.94 17.21 -12.18
C PHE A 89 -6.40 16.78 -12.32
N THR A 90 -6.67 15.59 -12.85
CA THR A 90 -8.02 15.05 -13.05
C THR A 90 -8.52 14.22 -11.87
N LEU A 91 -7.62 13.71 -11.03
CA LEU A 91 -7.83 12.70 -9.99
C LEU A 91 -8.34 11.36 -10.54
N GLU A 92 -8.13 11.10 -11.83
CA GLU A 92 -8.43 9.81 -12.44
C GLU A 92 -7.52 8.71 -11.90
N THR A 93 -8.12 7.56 -11.62
CA THR A 93 -7.40 6.37 -11.20
C THR A 93 -6.85 5.67 -12.44
N LEU A 94 -5.53 5.44 -12.44
CA LEU A 94 -4.78 4.79 -13.51
C LEU A 94 -4.46 3.35 -13.08
N GLU A 95 -3.34 2.78 -13.51
CA GLU A 95 -2.95 1.40 -13.22
C GLU A 95 -2.27 1.24 -11.85
N GLU A 96 -2.17 -0.01 -11.40
CA GLU A 96 -1.37 -0.35 -10.22
C GLU A 96 0.13 -0.35 -10.58
N TRP A 97 0.99 0.02 -9.63
CA TRP A 97 2.42 0.13 -9.88
C TRP A 97 3.21 -1.00 -9.22
N ASP A 98 3.64 -1.95 -10.06
CA ASP A 98 4.43 -3.14 -9.69
C ASP A 98 5.91 -3.06 -10.12
N VAL A 99 6.35 -1.88 -10.56
CA VAL A 99 7.71 -1.62 -11.06
C VAL A 99 8.07 -2.57 -12.22
N ASN A 100 7.21 -2.61 -13.25
CA ASN A 100 7.37 -3.48 -14.43
C ASN A 100 7.44 -4.98 -14.05
N GLY A 101 6.63 -5.37 -13.07
CA GLY A 101 6.57 -6.73 -12.51
C GLY A 101 7.76 -7.12 -11.61
N ALA A 102 8.68 -6.21 -11.31
CA ALA A 102 9.81 -6.50 -10.43
C ALA A 102 9.43 -6.56 -8.94
N TRP A 103 8.31 -5.94 -8.57
CA TRP A 103 7.80 -5.89 -7.21
C TRP A 103 6.46 -6.62 -7.06
N ASP A 104 6.32 -7.40 -5.99
CA ASP A 104 5.25 -8.39 -5.79
C ASP A 104 4.60 -8.30 -4.40
N ARG A 105 4.85 -7.22 -3.66
CA ARG A 105 4.32 -7.04 -2.29
C ARG A 105 3.54 -5.73 -2.17
N PRO A 106 2.58 -5.61 -1.23
CA PRO A 106 2.04 -4.31 -0.84
C PRO A 106 3.15 -3.36 -0.39
N PHE A 107 3.05 -2.07 -0.69
CA PHE A 107 3.98 -1.05 -0.19
C PHE A 107 3.60 -0.65 1.24
N THR A 108 4.57 -0.56 2.15
CA THR A 108 4.35 0.08 3.46
C THR A 108 3.99 1.55 3.30
N SER A 109 3.16 2.08 4.21
CA SER A 109 2.44 3.36 4.13
C SER A 109 3.24 4.63 3.85
N HIS A 110 4.56 4.59 3.94
CA HIS A 110 5.39 5.77 3.87
C HIS A 110 6.72 5.46 3.16
N PRO A 111 6.71 5.19 1.85
CA PRO A 111 7.95 5.08 1.09
C PRO A 111 8.71 6.41 1.16
N LYS A 112 10.05 6.35 1.16
CA LYS A 112 10.89 7.55 1.36
C LYS A 112 11.85 7.73 0.20
N LYS A 113 11.95 8.95 -0.31
CA LYS A 113 12.99 9.33 -1.27
C LYS A 113 14.34 9.39 -0.57
N ALA A 114 15.33 8.71 -1.11
CA ALA A 114 16.70 8.75 -0.66
C ALA A 114 17.31 10.15 -0.91
N PRO A 115 17.90 10.80 0.11
CA PRO A 115 18.49 12.12 -0.05
C PRO A 115 19.63 12.10 -1.08
N GLY A 116 19.54 12.96 -2.10
CA GLY A 116 20.60 13.19 -3.10
C GLY A 116 20.50 12.35 -4.38
N THR A 117 19.95 11.14 -4.33
CA THR A 117 19.78 10.29 -5.54
C THR A 117 18.39 10.38 -6.15
N GLY A 118 17.37 10.68 -5.33
CA GLY A 118 15.98 10.67 -5.76
C GLY A 118 15.38 9.27 -5.91
N GLU A 119 16.13 8.22 -5.57
CA GLU A 119 15.62 6.84 -5.50
C GLU A 119 14.55 6.70 -4.42
N LEU A 120 13.63 5.77 -4.57
CA LEU A 120 12.56 5.51 -3.62
C LEU A 120 12.84 4.23 -2.84
N VAL A 121 12.97 4.34 -1.53
CA VAL A 121 13.09 3.20 -0.63
C VAL A 121 11.69 2.77 -0.19
N ILE A 122 11.42 1.47 -0.34
CA ILE A 122 10.15 0.85 -0.02
C ILE A 122 10.36 -0.37 0.89
N ILE A 123 9.34 -0.70 1.68
CA ILE A 123 9.25 -1.98 2.39
C ILE A 123 7.98 -2.67 1.92
N GLY A 124 8.03 -3.99 1.82
CA GLY A 124 6.86 -4.85 1.62
C GLY A 124 6.76 -5.89 2.71
N ILE A 125 5.54 -6.12 3.19
CA ILE A 125 5.24 -7.08 4.26
C ILE A 125 4.30 -8.14 3.69
N ASP A 126 4.55 -9.40 4.03
CA ASP A 126 3.71 -10.52 3.63
C ASP A 126 3.54 -11.54 4.77
N GLY A 127 2.42 -12.26 4.75
CA GLY A 127 2.16 -13.34 5.69
C GLY A 127 3.04 -14.58 5.49
N GLN A 128 3.73 -14.70 4.35
CA GLN A 128 4.61 -15.80 3.98
C GLN A 128 6.06 -15.32 3.83
N ARG A 129 7.02 -16.22 4.12
CA ARG A 129 8.45 -15.91 3.97
C ARG A 129 8.80 -15.64 2.49
N PRO A 130 9.65 -14.64 2.18
CA PRO A 130 10.24 -13.66 3.10
C PRO A 130 9.19 -12.67 3.62
N PHE A 131 9.11 -12.52 4.95
CA PHE A 131 8.05 -11.74 5.60
C PHE A 131 8.19 -10.25 5.36
N ILE A 132 9.43 -9.76 5.29
CA ILE A 132 9.72 -8.34 5.14
C ILE A 132 10.85 -8.19 4.13
N VAL A 133 10.56 -7.47 3.05
CA VAL A 133 11.50 -7.20 1.96
C VAL A 133 11.68 -5.70 1.83
N ALA A 134 12.93 -5.25 1.72
CA ALA A 134 13.25 -3.88 1.35
C ALA A 134 13.52 -3.78 -0.15
N GLY A 135 12.99 -2.73 -0.76
CA GLY A 135 13.21 -2.39 -2.16
C GLY A 135 13.82 -1.00 -2.31
N VAL A 136 14.62 -0.80 -3.37
CA VAL A 136 15.06 0.52 -3.81
C VAL A 136 14.70 0.65 -5.29
N ILE A 137 13.86 1.62 -5.60
CA ILE A 137 13.42 1.93 -6.96
C ILE A 137 14.23 3.13 -7.47
N SER A 138 14.67 3.06 -8.72
CA SER A 138 15.39 4.13 -9.40
C SER A 138 14.60 5.45 -9.43
N ALA A 139 15.31 6.57 -9.57
CA ALA A 139 14.71 7.91 -9.58
C ALA A 139 13.69 8.13 -10.72
N ASP A 140 13.82 7.39 -11.83
CA ASP A 140 12.89 7.39 -12.97
C ASP A 140 11.68 6.45 -12.77
N GLY A 141 11.62 5.74 -11.64
CA GLY A 141 10.50 4.86 -11.29
C GLY A 141 10.41 3.55 -12.06
N ASN A 142 11.36 3.24 -12.95
CA ASN A 142 11.23 2.11 -13.88
C ASN A 142 11.97 0.84 -13.45
N THR A 143 12.96 0.96 -12.56
CA THR A 143 13.85 -0.15 -12.21
C THR A 143 13.85 -0.39 -10.71
N LEU A 144 13.69 -1.65 -10.31
CA LEU A 144 13.96 -2.08 -8.94
C LEU A 144 15.46 -2.38 -8.80
N SER A 145 16.23 -1.37 -8.38
CA SER A 145 17.69 -1.43 -8.23
C SER A 145 18.12 -2.46 -7.18
N HIS A 146 17.35 -2.59 -6.09
CA HIS A 146 17.61 -3.55 -5.03
C HIS A 146 16.32 -4.18 -4.50
N LYS A 147 16.39 -5.48 -4.16
CA LYS A 147 15.35 -6.23 -3.46
C LYS A 147 16.02 -7.15 -2.45
N VAL A 148 15.80 -6.92 -1.15
CA VAL A 148 16.52 -7.62 -0.07
C VAL A 148 15.54 -8.14 0.97
N ASP A 149 15.59 -9.45 1.23
CA ASP A 149 14.93 -10.05 2.39
C ASP A 149 15.64 -9.64 3.68
N LEU A 150 14.91 -8.97 4.57
CA LEU A 150 15.45 -8.47 5.85
C LEU A 150 15.58 -9.56 6.92
N LYS A 151 15.22 -10.82 6.61
CA LYS A 151 15.41 -12.00 7.46
C LYS A 151 14.69 -11.94 8.81
N PHE A 152 13.59 -11.20 8.88
CA PHE A 152 12.74 -11.19 10.06
C PHE A 152 12.19 -12.59 10.36
N ASN A 153 12.12 -12.93 11.65
CA ASN A 153 11.64 -14.24 12.09
C ASN A 153 10.12 -14.30 12.25
N ARG A 154 9.43 -13.16 12.27
CA ARG A 154 7.98 -12.98 12.43
C ARG A 154 7.47 -11.87 11.52
N VAL A 155 6.16 -11.87 11.26
CA VAL A 155 5.49 -10.74 10.58
C VAL A 155 5.27 -9.65 11.62
N THR A 156 5.97 -8.53 11.47
CA THR A 156 5.76 -7.32 12.27
C THR A 156 5.23 -6.22 11.35
N LEU A 157 4.30 -5.42 11.87
CA LEU A 157 3.78 -4.28 11.14
C LEU A 157 4.79 -3.12 11.20
N ILE A 158 5.48 -2.90 10.09
CA ILE A 158 6.34 -1.73 9.89
C ILE A 158 5.52 -0.69 9.14
N HIS A 159 4.98 0.28 9.88
CA HIS A 159 4.18 1.34 9.27
C HIS A 159 5.03 2.41 8.59
N GLU A 160 6.17 2.75 9.19
CA GLU A 160 7.01 3.90 8.83
C GLU A 160 8.51 3.53 8.87
N ILE A 161 9.29 4.16 8.00
CA ILE A 161 10.75 4.00 7.89
C ILE A 161 11.46 5.35 7.87
N GLY A 162 12.69 5.38 8.36
CA GLY A 162 13.61 6.49 8.16
C GLY A 162 14.61 6.17 7.05
N VAL A 163 14.95 7.17 6.22
CA VAL A 163 16.01 7.04 5.21
C VAL A 163 16.97 8.21 5.33
N THR A 164 18.25 7.89 5.37
CA THR A 164 19.37 8.84 5.36
C THR A 164 20.24 8.59 4.14
N GLN A 165 21.28 9.40 3.93
CA GLN A 165 22.24 9.16 2.84
C GLN A 165 22.95 7.80 2.91
N LYS A 166 23.01 7.17 4.09
CA LYS A 166 23.80 5.94 4.31
C LYS A 166 23.01 4.76 4.89
N TYR A 167 21.88 5.03 5.53
CA TYR A 167 21.16 4.04 6.32
C TYR A 167 19.65 4.15 6.12
N ASN A 168 19.02 2.98 6.05
CA ASN A 168 17.59 2.80 6.23
C ASN A 168 17.35 2.41 7.70
N VAL A 169 16.49 3.15 8.39
CA VAL A 169 16.13 2.94 9.79
C VAL A 169 14.75 2.30 9.82
N ILE A 170 14.69 1.07 10.34
CA ILE A 170 13.47 0.26 10.41
C ILE A 170 13.18 -0.02 11.87
N MET A 171 11.98 0.32 12.32
CA MET A 171 11.55 0.11 13.70
C MET A 171 10.82 -1.24 13.83
N ASP A 172 11.45 -2.20 14.50
CA ASP A 172 10.81 -3.47 14.86
C ASP A 172 9.93 -3.29 16.10
N CYS A 173 8.66 -2.96 15.88
CA CYS A 173 7.68 -2.78 16.94
C CYS A 173 7.00 -4.12 17.33
N PRO A 174 6.40 -4.22 18.54
CA PRO A 174 5.78 -5.47 19.00
C PRO A 174 4.40 -5.77 18.39
N LEU A 175 3.96 -5.01 17.38
CA LEU A 175 2.69 -5.27 16.70
C LEU A 175 2.88 -6.32 15.60
N THR A 176 2.49 -7.56 15.90
CA THR A 176 2.75 -8.73 15.05
C THR A 176 1.47 -9.35 14.50
N VAL A 177 1.56 -9.89 13.28
CA VAL A 177 0.51 -10.73 12.68
C VAL A 177 0.94 -12.19 12.80
N ASP A 178 0.09 -13.04 13.38
CA ASP A 178 0.36 -14.47 13.55
C ASP A 178 -0.86 -15.29 13.11
N MET A 179 -0.71 -15.98 11.97
CA MET A 179 -1.77 -16.82 11.42
C MET A 179 -2.08 -18.04 12.28
N ASN A 180 -1.09 -18.60 13.00
CA ASN A 180 -1.33 -19.72 13.91
C ASN A 180 -2.15 -19.26 15.11
N ARG A 181 -1.86 -18.05 15.62
CA ARG A 181 -2.65 -17.43 16.69
C ARG A 181 -4.09 -17.18 16.25
N LEU A 182 -4.28 -16.67 15.04
CA LEU A 182 -5.61 -16.47 14.45
C LEU A 182 -6.39 -17.79 14.35
N VAL A 183 -5.78 -18.84 13.78
CA VAL A 183 -6.42 -20.16 13.63
C VAL A 183 -6.73 -20.80 14.99
N ALA A 184 -5.89 -20.60 16.00
CA ALA A 184 -6.12 -21.11 17.35
C ALA A 184 -7.21 -20.35 18.13
N GLY A 185 -7.82 -19.32 17.56
CA GLY A 185 -8.80 -18.50 18.26
C GLY A 185 -8.17 -17.56 19.30
N GLY A 186 -6.87 -17.28 19.19
CA GLY A 186 -6.15 -16.40 20.10
C GLY A 186 -6.55 -14.93 19.95
N PRO A 187 -6.21 -14.09 20.94
CA PRO A 187 -6.38 -12.64 20.88
C PRO A 187 -5.40 -11.95 19.92
#